data_AF-A0A6L6X8H9-F1
#
_entry.id   AF-A0A6L6X8H9-F1
#
_cell.length_a   1.000
_cell.length_b   1.000
_cell.length_c   1.000
_cell.angle_alpha   90.00
_cell.angle_beta   90.00
_cell.angle_gamma   90.00
#
_symmetry.space_group_name_H-M   'P 1'
#
loop_
_entity.id
_entity.type
_entity.pdbx_description
1 polymer ?
#
loop_
_entity_poly.entity_id
_entity_poly.type
_entity_poly.pdbx_seq_one_letter_code
_entity_poly.pdbx_strand_id
1 'polypeptide(L)'
;MASADISGGRPQDPQDARRHARATGVRSPVVRDALGVGVAVGLSGFAFGVTSAGSGLTVLQSCALSLLAFTGASQFALVSALAGGGSPVAAAVGAVFLSMRNAFYGLRLSQLLALPRAVRPLAAHFVIDETAAVALAQTGRRAARLGFAVTGVSLYVLWGLTTFLGALGAEAIGDTDTWGLDAAGPAVFLALLAPMVRTARHRAVAAVAVLLGLGLLPFLPAGVPVLAAALAVPTVLYVEGRVAGRCAAGRAARRDRGGRGLGNREQGGRAQPNREEGEGR
;
A
#
# COMPACT_ATOMS: atom_id res chain seq x y z
N MET A 1 45.30 -26.74 -47.65
CA MET A 1 46.09 -26.10 -46.57
C MET A 1 45.54 -24.68 -46.43
N ALA A 2 44.42 -24.40 -45.75
CA ALA A 2 44.05 -24.63 -44.34
C ALA A 2 45.04 -23.98 -43.35
N SER A 3 44.78 -22.72 -42.95
CA SER A 3 44.37 -22.35 -41.58
C SER A 3 44.47 -20.83 -41.40
N ALA A 4 43.34 -20.14 -41.34
CA ALA A 4 43.24 -18.76 -40.85
C ALA A 4 42.52 -18.83 -39.50
N ASP A 5 43.29 -18.58 -38.45
CA ASP A 5 42.87 -18.62 -37.05
C ASP A 5 41.99 -17.40 -36.73
N ILE A 6 40.67 -17.61 -36.74
CA ILE A 6 39.70 -16.59 -36.33
C ILE A 6 39.63 -16.57 -34.80
N SER A 7 40.36 -15.58 -34.28
CA SER A 7 40.13 -14.86 -33.04
C SER A 7 38.69 -14.95 -32.52
N GLY A 8 38.54 -15.66 -31.39
CA GLY A 8 37.32 -15.76 -30.60
C GLY A 8 37.69 -15.88 -29.14
N GLY A 9 38.43 -14.89 -28.62
CA GLY A 9 38.82 -14.82 -27.22
C GLY A 9 37.61 -14.88 -26.29
N ARG A 10 37.43 -16.03 -25.63
CA ARG A 10 36.54 -16.12 -24.45
C ARG A 10 37.01 -15.06 -23.44
N PRO A 11 36.12 -14.31 -22.78
CA PRO A 11 36.53 -13.32 -21.78
C PRO A 11 37.33 -14.02 -20.68
N GLN A 12 38.63 -13.72 -20.62
CA GLN A 12 39.59 -14.39 -19.73
C GLN A 12 39.56 -13.85 -18.30
N ASP A 13 38.82 -12.77 -18.03
CA ASP A 13 38.74 -12.17 -16.70
C ASP A 13 37.31 -12.22 -16.10
N PRO A 14 37.11 -12.92 -14.97
CA PRO A 14 35.89 -12.85 -14.18
C PRO A 14 35.48 -11.42 -13.78
N GLN A 15 36.42 -10.47 -13.74
CA GLN A 15 36.14 -9.07 -13.45
C GLN A 15 35.51 -8.32 -14.63
N ASP A 16 35.81 -8.69 -15.88
CA ASP A 16 35.22 -8.08 -17.07
C ASP A 16 33.77 -8.52 -17.30
N ALA A 17 33.47 -9.80 -17.02
CA ALA A 17 32.09 -10.30 -17.01
C ALA A 17 31.25 -9.64 -15.89
N ARG A 18 31.85 -9.39 -14.72
CA ARG A 18 31.21 -8.64 -13.61
C ARG A 18 31.04 -7.15 -13.93
N ARG A 19 31.96 -6.54 -14.68
CA ARG A 19 31.84 -5.16 -15.19
C ARG A 19 30.73 -5.04 -16.23
N HIS A 20 30.61 -6.00 -17.15
CA HIS A 20 29.55 -6.01 -18.17
C HIS A 20 28.17 -6.29 -17.55
N ALA A 21 28.05 -7.26 -16.64
CA ALA A 21 26.80 -7.52 -15.90
C ALA A 21 26.37 -6.34 -15.01
N ARG A 22 27.32 -5.60 -14.42
CA ARG A 22 27.06 -4.35 -13.68
C ARG A 22 26.74 -3.16 -14.58
N ALA A 23 27.19 -3.16 -15.84
CA ALA A 23 26.97 -2.08 -16.79
C ALA A 23 25.58 -2.15 -17.45
N THR A 24 25.02 -3.35 -17.68
CA THR A 24 23.78 -3.52 -18.46
C THR A 24 22.58 -4.11 -17.68
N GLY A 25 22.79 -4.77 -16.53
CA GLY A 25 21.72 -5.61 -15.93
C GLY A 25 20.90 -5.03 -14.78
N VAL A 26 21.43 -4.09 -13.98
CA VAL A 26 20.76 -3.66 -12.72
C VAL A 26 19.96 -2.35 -12.89
N ARG A 27 20.32 -1.48 -13.83
CA ARG A 27 19.60 -0.21 -14.03
C ARG A 27 18.30 -0.40 -14.80
N SER A 28 18.30 -1.26 -15.81
CA SER A 28 17.14 -1.49 -16.68
C SER A 28 15.91 -2.03 -15.94
N PRO A 29 16.03 -3.05 -15.06
CA PRO A 29 14.87 -3.56 -14.30
C PRO A 29 14.32 -2.55 -13.30
N VAL A 30 15.19 -1.87 -12.55
CA VAL A 30 14.78 -0.88 -11.54
C VAL A 30 14.04 0.29 -12.18
N VAL A 31 14.54 0.79 -13.32
CA VAL A 31 13.89 1.87 -14.07
C VAL A 31 12.55 1.40 -14.62
N ARG A 32 12.47 0.19 -15.19
CA ARG A 32 11.22 -0.35 -15.74
C ARG A 32 10.16 -0.49 -14.65
N ASP A 33 10.51 -1.06 -13.50
CA ASP A 33 9.57 -1.29 -12.42
C ASP A 33 9.12 0.05 -11.79
N ALA A 34 10.06 0.98 -11.60
CA ALA A 34 9.78 2.34 -11.13
C ALA A 34 8.85 3.12 -12.09
N LEU A 35 9.11 3.05 -13.40
CA LEU A 35 8.26 3.66 -14.42
C LEU A 35 6.88 2.99 -14.46
N GLY A 36 6.81 1.67 -14.34
CA GLY A 36 5.54 0.94 -14.30
C GLY A 36 4.65 1.42 -13.15
N VAL A 37 5.22 1.58 -11.95
CA VAL A 37 4.51 2.14 -10.79
C VAL A 37 4.13 3.61 -11.04
N GLY A 38 5.08 4.42 -11.49
CA GLY A 38 4.84 5.85 -11.75
C GLY A 38 3.77 6.10 -12.81
N VAL A 39 3.70 5.28 -13.85
CA VAL A 39 2.66 5.34 -14.87
C VAL A 39 1.32 4.89 -14.32
N ALA A 40 1.26 3.72 -13.70
CA ALA A 40 0.02 3.16 -13.18
C ALA A 40 -0.65 4.09 -12.17
N VAL A 41 0.13 4.61 -11.21
CA VAL A 41 -0.39 5.53 -10.18
C VAL A 41 -0.55 6.93 -10.73
N GLY A 42 0.38 7.42 -11.55
CA GLY A 42 0.29 8.73 -12.19
C GLY A 42 -0.99 8.91 -13.01
N LEU A 43 -1.45 7.88 -13.73
CA LEU A 43 -2.72 7.91 -14.48
C LEU A 43 -3.95 8.10 -13.59
N SER A 44 -3.91 7.65 -12.33
CA SER A 44 -5.02 7.85 -11.40
C SER A 44 -5.22 9.33 -10.99
N GLY A 45 -4.24 10.20 -11.29
CA GLY A 45 -4.39 11.65 -11.16
C GLY A 45 -5.55 12.21 -12.00
N PHE A 46 -5.92 11.55 -13.11
CA PHE A 46 -7.10 11.91 -13.89
C PHE A 46 -8.39 11.85 -13.05
N ALA A 47 -8.56 10.76 -12.29
CA ALA A 47 -9.70 10.60 -11.41
C ALA A 47 -9.71 11.67 -10.31
N PHE A 48 -8.53 12.03 -9.80
CA PHE A 48 -8.41 13.13 -8.84
C PHE A 48 -8.87 14.45 -9.45
N GLY A 49 -8.39 14.80 -10.64
CA GLY A 49 -8.78 16.02 -11.34
C GLY A 49 -10.28 16.12 -11.63
N VAL A 50 -10.89 15.02 -12.08
CA VAL A 50 -12.35 14.96 -12.27
C VAL A 50 -13.09 15.15 -10.95
N THR A 51 -12.63 14.47 -9.89
CA THR A 51 -13.28 14.53 -8.57
C THR A 51 -13.15 15.93 -7.96
N SER A 52 -11.98 16.58 -8.07
CA SER A 52 -11.76 17.92 -7.52
C SER A 52 -12.58 18.98 -8.25
N ALA A 53 -12.64 18.92 -9.58
CA ALA A 53 -13.49 19.80 -10.38
C ALA A 53 -14.97 19.60 -10.05
N GLY A 54 -15.45 18.35 -9.96
CA GLY A 54 -16.82 18.05 -9.54
C GLY A 54 -17.13 18.45 -8.09
N SER A 55 -16.11 18.69 -7.27
CA SER A 55 -16.25 19.23 -5.91
C SER A 55 -16.20 20.76 -5.86
N GLY A 56 -16.20 21.44 -7.01
CA GLY A 56 -16.19 22.89 -7.14
C GLY A 56 -14.80 23.55 -7.07
N LEU A 57 -13.70 22.77 -7.09
CA LEU A 57 -12.36 23.35 -7.20
C LEU A 57 -12.08 23.75 -8.64
N THR A 58 -11.45 24.91 -8.84
CA THR A 58 -10.99 25.31 -10.18
C THR A 58 -9.88 24.38 -10.67
N VAL A 59 -9.63 24.34 -11.98
CA VAL A 59 -8.49 23.62 -12.56
C VAL A 59 -7.18 24.06 -11.91
N LEU A 60 -7.01 25.37 -11.70
CA LEU A 60 -5.81 25.91 -11.07
C LEU A 60 -5.66 25.44 -9.61
N GLN A 61 -6.74 25.43 -8.83
CA GLN A 61 -6.73 24.92 -7.45
C GLN A 61 -6.42 23.42 -7.41
N SER A 62 -7.00 22.64 -8.33
CA SER A 62 -6.76 21.20 -8.46
C SER A 62 -5.29 20.90 -8.77
N CYS A 63 -4.72 21.62 -9.74
CA CYS A 63 -3.30 21.51 -10.09
C CYS A 63 -2.39 21.98 -8.95
N ALA A 64 -2.69 23.11 -8.33
CA ALA A 64 -1.91 23.62 -7.18
C ALA A 64 -1.91 22.60 -6.04
N LEU A 65 -3.05 21.98 -5.75
CA LEU A 65 -3.12 20.95 -4.72
C LEU A 65 -2.29 19.71 -5.08
N SER A 66 -2.31 19.26 -6.34
CA SER A 66 -1.49 18.13 -6.82
C SER A 66 0.01 18.40 -6.78
N LEU A 67 0.44 19.62 -7.09
CA LEU A 67 1.85 19.98 -7.10
C LEU A 67 2.38 20.27 -5.70
N LEU A 68 1.57 20.85 -4.80
CA LEU A 68 2.02 21.26 -3.46
C LEU A 68 1.78 20.18 -2.40
N ALA A 69 0.63 19.52 -2.43
CA ALA A 69 0.26 18.43 -1.52
C ALA A 69 0.40 17.09 -2.26
N PHE A 70 1.62 16.79 -2.70
CA PHE A 70 1.97 15.62 -3.51
C PHE A 70 1.83 14.31 -2.73
N THR A 71 0.59 13.89 -2.46
CA THR A 71 0.22 12.65 -1.78
C THR A 71 -1.25 12.33 -2.05
N GLY A 72 -1.49 11.45 -3.03
CA GLY A 72 -2.82 11.25 -3.62
C GLY A 72 -3.93 10.96 -2.62
N ALA A 73 -3.73 10.03 -1.67
CA ALA A 73 -4.75 9.67 -0.69
C ALA A 73 -5.23 10.88 0.16
N SER A 74 -4.30 11.75 0.55
CA SER A 74 -4.61 12.94 1.35
C SER A 74 -5.33 14.00 0.52
N GLN A 75 -5.01 14.12 -0.78
CA GLN A 75 -5.74 15.00 -1.68
C GLN A 75 -7.18 14.52 -1.88
N PHE A 76 -7.40 13.24 -2.12
CA PHE A 76 -8.74 12.66 -2.23
C PHE A 76 -9.54 12.84 -0.93
N ALA A 77 -8.91 12.62 0.23
CA ALA A 77 -9.55 12.81 1.53
C ALA A 77 -9.96 14.28 1.76
N LEU A 78 -9.07 15.23 1.45
CA LEU A 78 -9.35 16.66 1.55
C LEU A 78 -10.52 17.06 0.66
N VAL A 79 -10.45 16.73 -0.63
CA VAL A 79 -11.48 17.08 -1.62
C VAL A 79 -12.83 16.44 -1.27
N SER A 80 -12.84 15.16 -0.88
CA SER A 80 -14.09 14.47 -0.49
C SER A 80 -14.73 15.09 0.75
N ALA A 81 -13.92 15.52 1.73
CA ALA A 81 -14.43 16.17 2.93
C ALA A 81 -14.98 17.57 2.63
N LEU A 82 -14.35 18.32 1.72
CA LEU A 82 -14.86 19.61 1.24
C LEU A 82 -16.17 19.45 0.46
N ALA A 83 -16.23 18.47 -0.44
CA ALA A 83 -17.43 18.16 -1.22
C ALA A 83 -18.64 17.80 -0.34
N GLY A 84 -18.39 17.09 0.76
CA GLY A 84 -19.42 16.76 1.76
C GLY A 84 -19.84 17.92 2.67
N GLY A 85 -19.46 19.17 2.36
CA GLY A 85 -19.78 20.35 3.16
C GLY A 85 -18.98 20.49 4.46
N GLY A 86 -17.84 19.79 4.57
CA GLY A 86 -17.00 19.83 5.75
C GLY A 86 -16.21 21.12 5.92
N SER A 87 -15.83 21.39 7.17
CA SER A 87 -14.94 22.51 7.50
C SER A 87 -13.62 22.36 6.74
N PRO A 88 -13.17 23.38 5.98
CA PRO A 88 -11.90 23.33 5.26
C PRO A 88 -10.71 23.06 6.17
N VAL A 89 -10.74 23.59 7.40
CA VAL A 89 -9.70 23.39 8.40
C VAL A 89 -9.69 21.94 8.87
N ALA A 90 -10.86 21.37 9.20
CA ALA A 90 -10.95 19.98 9.65
C ALA A 90 -10.52 19.00 8.54
N ALA A 91 -10.92 19.27 7.29
CA ALA A 91 -10.51 18.50 6.13
C ALA A 91 -8.99 18.55 5.91
N ALA A 92 -8.39 19.74 6.00
CA ALA A 92 -6.94 19.93 5.87
C ALA A 92 -6.17 19.21 6.99
N VAL A 93 -6.63 19.34 8.24
CA VAL A 93 -6.05 18.61 9.37
C VAL A 93 -6.15 17.10 9.15
N GLY A 94 -7.30 16.60 8.68
CA GLY A 94 -7.48 15.18 8.36
C GLY A 94 -6.51 14.68 7.28
N ALA A 95 -6.33 15.47 6.22
CA ALA A 95 -5.38 15.18 5.16
C ALA A 95 -3.92 15.18 5.65
N VAL A 96 -3.55 16.11 6.54
CA VAL A 96 -2.22 16.14 7.17
C VAL A 96 -1.99 14.92 8.04
N PHE A 97 -2.98 14.53 8.86
CA PHE A 97 -2.90 13.29 9.66
C PHE A 97 -2.74 12.06 8.78
N LEU A 98 -3.46 11.97 7.67
CA LEU A 98 -3.33 10.87 6.72
C LEU A 98 -1.92 10.82 6.08
N SER A 99 -1.33 11.99 5.88
CA SER A 99 0.04 12.16 5.35
C SER A 99 1.14 11.87 6.36
N MET A 100 0.83 11.69 7.65
CA MET A 100 1.84 11.42 8.68
C MET A 100 2.68 10.17 8.40
N ARG A 101 2.12 9.19 7.66
CA ARG A 101 2.86 8.01 7.21
C ARG A 101 4.08 8.34 6.35
N ASN A 102 4.00 9.41 5.57
CA ASN A 102 5.10 9.87 4.72
C ASN A 102 6.28 10.33 5.57
N ALA A 103 6.05 10.92 6.74
CA ALA A 103 7.11 11.28 7.67
C ALA A 103 7.86 10.04 8.18
N PHE A 104 7.14 8.96 8.52
CA PHE A 104 7.78 7.70 8.94
C PHE A 104 8.60 7.06 7.83
N TYR A 105 8.12 7.07 6.59
CA TYR A 105 8.93 6.64 5.45
C TYR A 105 10.16 7.52 5.27
N GLY A 106 10.02 8.83 5.46
CA GLY A 106 11.11 9.80 5.39
C GLY A 106 12.24 9.47 6.36
N LEU A 107 11.94 9.06 7.60
CA LEU A 107 12.94 8.63 8.57
C LEU A 107 13.77 7.45 8.04
N ARG A 108 13.10 6.41 7.51
CA ARG A 108 13.77 5.22 6.97
C ARG A 108 14.54 5.51 5.67
N LEU A 109 13.94 6.28 4.77
CA LEU A 109 14.56 6.67 3.50
C LEU A 109 15.73 7.62 3.70
N SER A 110 15.72 8.46 4.74
CA SER A 110 16.83 9.39 5.02
C SER A 110 18.16 8.65 5.22
N GLN A 111 18.13 7.49 5.89
CA GLN A 111 19.29 6.64 6.14
C GLN A 111 19.67 5.81 4.91
N LEU A 112 18.67 5.24 4.23
CA LEU A 112 18.88 4.43 3.03
C LEU A 112 19.48 5.26 1.90
N LEU A 113 18.83 6.36 1.56
CA LEU A 113 19.21 7.24 0.46
C LEU A 113 20.43 8.08 0.82
N ALA A 114 20.60 8.50 2.09
CA ALA A 114 21.73 9.30 2.56
C ALA A 114 22.07 10.46 1.61
N LEU A 115 21.05 11.25 1.27
CA LEU A 115 21.17 12.34 0.30
C LEU A 115 21.86 13.58 0.93
N PRO A 116 22.57 14.38 0.11
CA PRO A 116 23.12 15.68 0.53
C PRO A 116 22.06 16.59 1.14
N ARG A 117 22.44 17.41 2.13
CA ARG A 117 21.49 18.29 2.84
C ARG A 117 20.72 19.22 1.91
N ALA A 118 21.36 19.71 0.84
CA ALA A 118 20.75 20.61 -0.13
C ALA A 118 19.55 20.02 -0.88
N VAL A 119 19.54 18.71 -1.15
CA VAL A 119 18.45 18.05 -1.88
C VAL A 119 17.41 17.41 -0.96
N ARG A 120 17.61 17.43 0.36
CA ARG A 120 16.70 16.82 1.33
C ARG A 120 15.29 17.42 1.31
N PRO A 121 15.09 18.74 1.23
CA PRO A 121 13.74 19.31 1.18
C PRO A 121 12.96 18.84 -0.05
N LEU A 122 13.62 18.84 -1.21
CA LEU A 122 13.04 18.33 -2.44
C LEU A 122 12.74 16.84 -2.33
N ALA A 123 13.69 16.03 -1.84
CA ALA A 123 13.46 14.61 -1.64
C ALA A 123 12.31 14.33 -0.67
N ALA A 124 12.16 15.12 0.40
CA ALA A 124 11.07 15.01 1.37
C ALA A 124 9.70 15.22 0.71
N HIS A 125 9.60 16.16 -0.22
CA HIS A 125 8.38 16.38 -1.01
C HIS A 125 7.98 15.15 -1.85
N PHE A 126 8.96 14.39 -2.36
CA PHE A 126 8.72 13.15 -3.11
C PHE A 126 8.53 11.90 -2.23
N VAL A 127 8.51 12.01 -0.90
CA VAL A 127 8.28 10.85 -0.02
C VAL A 127 6.79 10.53 0.05
N ILE A 128 6.40 9.47 -0.65
CA ILE A 128 5.04 8.91 -0.69
C ILE A 128 5.13 7.38 -0.66
N ASP A 129 3.97 6.71 -0.54
CA ASP A 129 3.91 5.24 -0.43
C ASP A 129 4.64 4.54 -1.59
N GLU A 130 4.46 5.04 -2.82
CA GLU A 130 4.99 4.46 -4.05
C GLU A 130 6.51 4.61 -4.13
N THR A 131 7.03 5.81 -3.88
CA THR A 131 8.47 6.07 -3.91
C THR A 131 9.19 5.34 -2.77
N ALA A 132 8.54 5.22 -1.61
CA ALA A 132 9.03 4.43 -0.50
C ALA A 132 9.03 2.94 -0.82
N ALA A 133 7.93 2.39 -1.34
CA ALA A 133 7.80 0.98 -1.68
C ALA A 133 8.86 0.56 -2.71
N VAL A 134 9.00 1.32 -3.81
CA VAL A 134 9.98 1.01 -4.86
C VAL A 134 11.40 1.12 -4.32
N ALA A 135 11.74 2.17 -3.57
CA ALA A 135 13.09 2.36 -3.06
C ALA A 135 13.49 1.33 -2.00
N LEU A 136 12.57 0.95 -1.11
CA LEU A 136 12.81 -0.02 -0.04
C LEU A 136 12.88 -1.46 -0.55
N ALA A 137 12.30 -1.76 -1.72
CA ALA A 137 12.43 -3.05 -2.38
C ALA A 137 13.82 -3.26 -3.02
N GLN A 138 14.61 -2.19 -3.21
CA GLN A 138 15.90 -2.31 -3.88
C GLN A 138 17.02 -2.76 -2.96
N THR A 139 17.85 -3.68 -3.45
CA THR A 139 19.10 -4.05 -2.80
C THR A 139 20.21 -3.05 -3.15
N GLY A 140 20.62 -2.26 -2.17
CA GLY A 140 21.75 -1.34 -2.28
C GLY A 140 21.37 0.11 -2.60
N ARG A 141 22.17 1.03 -2.06
CA ARG A 141 21.88 2.47 -2.05
C ARG A 141 21.72 3.09 -3.44
N ARG A 142 22.50 2.64 -4.44
CA ARG A 142 22.42 3.18 -5.81
C ARG A 142 21.09 2.83 -6.49
N ALA A 143 20.65 1.58 -6.35
CA ALA A 143 19.39 1.12 -6.91
C ALA A 143 18.21 1.79 -6.19
N ALA A 144 18.25 1.91 -4.86
CA ALA A 144 17.24 2.61 -4.08
C ALA A 144 17.08 4.09 -4.51
N ARG A 145 18.19 4.82 -4.69
CA ARG A 145 18.18 6.20 -5.18
C ARG A 145 17.58 6.31 -6.59
N LEU A 146 17.94 5.38 -7.49
CA LEU A 146 17.42 5.35 -8.84
C LEU A 146 15.91 5.07 -8.85
N GLY A 147 15.47 4.05 -8.12
CA GLY A 147 14.05 3.70 -7.98
C GLY A 147 13.24 4.84 -7.37
N PHE A 148 13.75 5.48 -6.31
CA PHE A 148 13.12 6.65 -5.69
C PHE A 148 12.95 7.80 -6.68
N ALA A 149 14.03 8.18 -7.37
CA ALA A 149 14.02 9.33 -8.29
C ALA A 149 13.14 9.07 -9.52
N VAL A 150 13.26 7.90 -10.15
CA VAL A 150 12.49 7.55 -11.35
C VAL A 150 11.00 7.44 -11.03
N THR A 151 10.64 6.77 -9.92
CA THR A 151 9.24 6.68 -9.49
C THR A 151 8.70 8.07 -9.15
N GLY A 152 9.43 8.86 -8.37
CA GLY A 152 9.00 10.19 -7.95
C GLY A 152 8.78 11.14 -9.12
N VAL A 153 9.73 11.23 -10.04
CA VAL A 153 9.63 12.14 -11.21
C VAL A 153 8.52 11.69 -12.16
N SER A 154 8.49 10.40 -12.51
CA SER A 154 7.46 9.90 -13.44
C SER A 154 6.05 10.07 -12.87
N LEU A 155 5.86 9.75 -11.59
CA LEU A 155 4.58 9.91 -10.91
C LEU A 155 4.20 11.38 -10.80
N TYR A 156 5.11 12.27 -10.40
CA TYR A 156 4.81 13.71 -10.27
C TYR A 156 4.40 14.36 -11.58
N VAL A 157 5.14 14.09 -12.65
CA VAL A 157 4.81 14.62 -13.98
C VAL A 157 3.48 14.06 -14.45
N LEU A 158 3.30 12.74 -14.41
CA LEU A 158 2.12 12.11 -14.97
C LEU A 158 0.86 12.38 -14.13
N TRP A 159 0.99 12.42 -12.81
CA TRP A 159 -0.10 12.82 -11.90
C TRP A 159 -0.52 14.26 -12.12
N GLY A 160 0.43 15.20 -12.23
CA GLY A 160 0.12 16.61 -12.50
C GLY A 160 -0.57 16.80 -13.85
N LEU A 161 -0.04 16.16 -14.91
CA LEU A 161 -0.61 16.22 -16.26
C LEU A 161 -2.02 15.62 -16.29
N THR A 162 -2.21 14.44 -15.70
CA THR A 162 -3.52 13.77 -15.72
C THR A 162 -4.52 14.47 -14.80
N THR A 163 -4.09 15.05 -13.67
CA THR A 163 -4.93 15.96 -12.85
C THR A 163 -5.43 17.11 -13.70
N PHE A 164 -4.54 17.78 -14.43
CA PHE A 164 -4.91 18.88 -15.32
C PHE A 164 -5.91 18.43 -16.38
N LEU A 165 -5.65 17.32 -17.06
CA LEU A 165 -6.55 16.76 -18.08
C LEU A 165 -7.91 16.35 -17.50
N GLY A 166 -7.93 15.78 -16.30
CA GLY A 166 -9.16 15.38 -15.61
C GLY A 166 -10.00 16.57 -15.18
N ALA A 167 -9.37 17.59 -14.59
CA ALA A 167 -10.05 18.81 -14.16
C ALA A 167 -10.56 19.62 -15.37
N LEU A 168 -9.74 19.75 -16.42
CA LEU A 168 -10.14 20.42 -17.66
C LEU A 168 -11.25 19.65 -18.39
N GLY A 169 -11.15 18.32 -18.41
CA GLY A 169 -12.18 17.45 -18.99
C GLY A 169 -13.52 17.58 -18.26
N ALA A 170 -13.50 17.67 -16.93
CA ALA A 170 -14.70 17.90 -16.13
C ALA A 170 -15.31 19.29 -16.38
N GLU A 171 -14.50 20.34 -16.45
CA GLU A 171 -14.96 21.71 -16.75
C GLU A 171 -15.56 21.81 -18.17
N ALA A 172 -14.97 21.13 -19.15
CA ALA A 172 -15.45 21.11 -20.53
C ALA A 172 -16.80 20.41 -20.72
N ILE A 173 -17.18 19.50 -19.81
CA ILE A 173 -18.47 18.81 -19.84
C ILE A 173 -19.62 19.74 -19.38
N GLY A 174 -19.31 20.86 -18.73
CA GLY A 174 -20.30 21.86 -18.30
C GLY A 174 -21.01 21.48 -16.99
N ASP A 175 -22.31 21.76 -16.89
CA ASP A 175 -23.06 21.65 -15.65
C ASP A 175 -23.23 20.17 -15.22
N THR A 176 -22.34 19.71 -14.35
CA THR A 176 -22.21 18.29 -13.95
C THR A 176 -23.44 17.78 -13.19
N ASP A 177 -24.18 18.67 -12.52
CA ASP A 177 -25.45 18.36 -11.85
C ASP A 177 -26.55 17.95 -12.85
N THR A 178 -26.57 18.55 -14.04
CA THR A 178 -27.58 18.23 -15.07
C THR A 178 -27.41 16.85 -15.69
N TRP A 179 -26.22 16.27 -15.60
CA TRP A 179 -25.87 14.96 -16.17
C TRP A 179 -25.74 13.85 -15.13
N GLY A 180 -25.98 14.12 -13.84
CA GLY A 180 -25.78 13.16 -12.75
C GLY A 180 -24.31 12.76 -12.56
N LEU A 181 -23.39 13.68 -12.89
CA LEU A 181 -21.96 13.47 -12.79
C LEU A 181 -21.40 13.88 -11.42
N ASP A 182 -22.24 14.36 -10.51
CA ASP A 182 -21.96 14.52 -9.08
C ASP A 182 -21.47 13.22 -8.43
N ALA A 183 -21.98 12.07 -8.90
CA ALA A 183 -21.51 10.74 -8.49
C ALA A 183 -20.29 10.23 -9.29
N ALA A 184 -19.91 10.88 -10.39
CA ALA A 184 -18.87 10.38 -11.29
C ALA A 184 -17.48 10.35 -10.66
N GLY A 185 -17.10 11.38 -9.88
CA GLY A 185 -15.83 11.41 -9.14
C GLY A 185 -15.70 10.21 -8.18
N PRO A 186 -16.63 10.04 -7.23
CA PRO A 186 -16.68 8.86 -6.36
C PRO A 186 -16.77 7.53 -7.13
N ALA A 187 -17.54 7.45 -8.22
CA ALA A 187 -17.68 6.24 -9.02
C ALA A 187 -16.37 5.86 -9.74
N VAL A 188 -15.66 6.82 -10.32
CA VAL A 188 -14.35 6.59 -10.94
C VAL A 188 -13.33 6.17 -9.88
N PHE A 189 -13.34 6.80 -8.70
CA PHE A 189 -12.49 6.38 -7.59
C PHE A 189 -12.78 4.93 -7.16
N LEU A 190 -14.06 4.56 -7.01
CA LEU A 190 -14.45 3.19 -6.69
C LEU A 190 -14.09 2.20 -7.80
N ALA A 191 -14.21 2.59 -9.08
CA ALA A 191 -13.81 1.76 -10.21
C ALA A 191 -12.29 1.50 -10.22
N LEU A 192 -11.48 2.50 -9.86
CA LEU A 192 -10.03 2.34 -9.69
C LEU A 192 -9.66 1.55 -8.42
N LEU A 193 -10.44 1.69 -7.35
CA LEU A 193 -10.21 0.98 -6.08
C LEU A 193 -10.61 -0.50 -6.17
N ALA A 194 -11.65 -0.84 -6.93
CA ALA A 194 -12.17 -2.20 -7.08
C ALA A 194 -11.08 -3.26 -7.35
N PRO A 195 -10.15 -3.08 -8.32
CA PRO A 195 -9.07 -4.05 -8.55
C PRO A 195 -8.04 -4.15 -7.42
N MET A 196 -8.00 -3.22 -6.45
CA MET A 196 -7.09 -3.26 -5.31
C MET A 196 -7.62 -4.13 -4.15
N VAL A 197 -8.94 -4.30 -4.04
CA VAL A 197 -9.60 -5.03 -2.93
C VAL A 197 -9.72 -6.53 -3.22
N ARG A 198 -8.60 -7.20 -3.50
CA ARG A 198 -8.59 -8.61 -3.94
C ARG A 198 -8.64 -9.64 -2.80
N THR A 199 -8.04 -9.36 -1.66
CA THR A 199 -7.89 -10.35 -0.58
C THR A 199 -9.06 -10.28 0.41
N ALA A 200 -9.33 -11.38 1.12
CA ALA A 200 -10.35 -11.40 2.18
C ALA A 200 -10.06 -10.35 3.26
N ARG A 201 -8.78 -10.13 3.60
CA ARG A 201 -8.34 -9.07 4.51
C ARG A 201 -8.66 -7.67 3.96
N HIS A 202 -8.33 -7.38 2.70
CA HIS A 202 -8.65 -6.07 2.10
C HIS A 202 -10.15 -5.82 2.10
N ARG A 203 -10.97 -6.82 1.79
CA ARG A 203 -12.44 -6.72 1.84
C ARG A 203 -12.95 -6.46 3.26
N ALA A 204 -12.39 -7.14 4.27
CA ALA A 204 -12.77 -6.92 5.67
C ALA A 204 -12.40 -5.51 6.14
N VAL A 205 -11.18 -5.02 5.83
CA VAL A 205 -10.76 -3.64 6.12
C VAL A 205 -11.68 -2.64 5.43
N ALA A 206 -11.99 -2.84 4.14
CA ALA A 206 -12.89 -1.97 3.40
C ALA A 206 -14.29 -1.94 4.03
N ALA A 207 -14.86 -3.09 4.39
CA ALA A 207 -16.18 -3.18 5.02
C ALA A 207 -16.22 -2.44 6.37
N VAL A 208 -15.22 -2.64 7.23
CA VAL A 208 -15.14 -1.94 8.53
C VAL A 208 -14.95 -0.43 8.32
N ALA A 209 -14.11 -0.02 7.36
CA ALA A 209 -13.92 1.39 7.02
C ALA A 209 -15.22 2.05 6.54
N VAL A 210 -16.00 1.36 5.69
CA VAL A 210 -17.32 1.81 5.23
C VAL A 210 -18.30 1.92 6.40
N LEU A 211 -18.36 0.91 7.28
CA LEU A 211 -19.23 0.95 8.45
C LEU A 211 -18.89 2.11 9.40
N LEU A 212 -17.60 2.33 9.65
CA LEU A 212 -17.15 3.46 10.48
C LEU A 212 -17.43 4.80 9.80
N GLY A 213 -17.10 4.94 8.51
CA GLY A 213 -17.30 6.18 7.76
C GLY A 213 -18.78 6.56 7.65
N LEU A 214 -19.61 5.63 7.19
CA LEU A 214 -21.06 5.86 7.02
C LEU A 214 -21.79 5.93 8.37
N GLY A 215 -21.40 5.11 9.34
CA GLY A 215 -22.03 5.10 10.65
C GLY A 215 -21.74 6.36 11.47
N LEU A 216 -20.58 7.01 11.25
CA LEU A 216 -20.17 8.21 11.99
C LEU A 216 -20.52 9.52 11.28
N LEU A 217 -20.88 9.48 10.00
CA LEU A 217 -21.34 10.63 9.22
C LEU A 217 -22.41 11.49 9.93
N PRO A 218 -23.46 10.92 10.58
CA PRO A 218 -24.48 11.75 11.24
C PRO A 218 -24.05 12.31 12.60
N PHE A 219 -22.93 11.83 13.17
CA PHE A 219 -22.52 12.16 14.54
C PHE A 219 -21.28 13.05 14.62
N LEU A 220 -20.47 13.09 13.55
CA LEU A 220 -19.17 13.74 13.57
C LEU A 220 -19.06 14.81 12.47
N PRO A 221 -18.30 15.90 12.73
CA PRO A 221 -17.97 16.88 11.69
C PRO A 221 -17.30 16.22 10.48
N ALA A 222 -17.59 16.73 9.29
CA ALA A 222 -17.00 16.19 8.07
C ALA A 222 -15.46 16.26 8.09
N GLY A 223 -14.84 15.19 7.61
CA GLY A 223 -13.40 14.89 7.76
C GLY A 223 -13.07 13.94 8.92
N VAL A 224 -13.81 13.99 10.03
CA VAL A 224 -13.56 13.11 11.19
C VAL A 224 -13.96 11.64 10.92
N PRO A 225 -15.08 11.32 10.23
CA PRO A 225 -15.37 9.95 9.84
C PRO A 225 -14.27 9.30 9.00
N VAL A 226 -13.56 10.09 8.18
CA VAL A 226 -12.42 9.61 7.37
C VAL A 226 -11.26 9.20 8.26
N LEU A 227 -10.96 9.98 9.31
CA LEU A 227 -9.95 9.63 10.31
C LEU A 227 -10.34 8.39 11.12
N ALA A 228 -11.61 8.28 11.51
CA ALA A 228 -12.12 7.11 12.20
C ALA A 228 -12.05 5.84 11.33
N ALA A 229 -12.33 5.95 10.02
CA ALA A 229 -12.20 4.85 9.08
C ALA A 229 -10.77 4.29 9.00
N ALA A 230 -9.73 5.10 9.28
CA ALA A 230 -8.35 4.62 9.37
C ALA A 230 -8.13 3.58 10.50
N LEU A 231 -8.98 3.58 11.54
CA LEU A 231 -8.96 2.57 12.61
C LEU A 231 -9.39 1.18 12.13
N ALA A 232 -9.95 1.05 10.92
CA ALA A 232 -10.34 -0.24 10.36
C ALA A 232 -9.15 -1.21 10.25
N VAL A 233 -7.97 -0.71 9.85
CA VAL A 233 -6.76 -1.52 9.68
C VAL A 233 -6.31 -2.18 11.00
N PRO A 234 -6.01 -1.42 12.08
CA PRO A 234 -5.62 -2.04 13.35
C PRO A 234 -6.74 -2.89 13.95
N THR A 235 -8.01 -2.52 13.77
CA THR A 235 -9.15 -3.29 14.27
C THR A 235 -9.20 -4.68 13.62
N VAL A 236 -9.11 -4.76 12.29
CA VAL A 236 -9.11 -6.04 11.57
C VAL A 236 -7.88 -6.88 11.92
N LEU A 237 -6.69 -6.27 12.00
CA LEU A 237 -5.47 -6.99 12.39
C LEU A 237 -5.56 -7.53 13.82
N TYR A 238 -6.13 -6.78 14.75
CA TYR A 238 -6.33 -7.23 16.13
C TYR A 238 -7.31 -8.41 16.20
N VAL A 239 -8.43 -8.34 15.47
CA VAL A 239 -9.42 -9.42 15.43
C VAL A 239 -8.83 -10.68 14.80
N GLU A 240 -8.12 -10.58 13.68
CA GLU A 240 -7.44 -11.72 13.06
C GLU A 240 -6.42 -12.35 14.02
N GLY A 241 -5.62 -11.55 14.71
CA GLY A 241 -4.66 -12.04 15.71
C GLY A 241 -5.34 -12.80 16.86
N ARG A 242 -6.50 -12.31 17.34
CA ARG A 242 -7.30 -12.96 18.39
C ARG A 242 -7.92 -14.27 17.94
N VAL A 243 -8.44 -14.33 16.70
CA VAL A 243 -9.04 -15.55 16.13
C VAL A 243 -7.97 -16.60 15.88
N ALA A 244 -6.81 -16.21 15.33
CA ALA A 244 -5.68 -17.12 15.13
C ALA A 244 -5.18 -17.72 16.45
N GLY A 245 -5.06 -16.90 17.50
CA GLY A 245 -4.69 -17.35 18.85
C GLY A 245 -5.70 -18.35 19.44
N ARG A 246 -7.01 -18.12 19.27
CA ARG A 246 -8.07 -19.04 19.74
C ARG A 246 -8.04 -20.39 19.02
N CYS A 247 -7.82 -20.39 17.70
CA CYS A 247 -7.70 -21.62 16.92
C CYS A 247 -6.44 -22.44 17.29
N ALA A 248 -5.33 -21.77 17.59
CA ALA A 248 -4.12 -22.43 18.08
C ALA A 248 -4.34 -23.08 19.46
N ALA A 249 -4.96 -22.35 20.40
CA ALA A 249 -5.29 -22.87 21.72
C ALA A 249 -6.26 -24.07 21.67
N GLY A 250 -7.30 -24.00 20.82
CA GLY A 250 -8.26 -25.10 20.64
C GLY A 250 -7.63 -26.38 20.06
N ARG A 251 -6.67 -26.24 19.12
CA ARG A 251 -5.92 -27.38 18.57
C ARG A 251 -4.99 -28.02 19.60
N ALA A 252 -4.32 -27.22 20.44
CA ALA A 252 -3.47 -27.73 21.51
C ALA A 252 -4.28 -28.53 22.54
N ALA A 253 -5.45 -28.02 22.95
CA ALA A 253 -6.35 -28.71 23.88
C ALA A 253 -6.90 -30.04 23.31
N ARG A 254 -7.18 -30.10 21.99
CA ARG A 254 -7.64 -31.34 21.33
C ARG A 254 -6.53 -32.39 21.22
N ARG A 255 -5.27 -31.95 21.04
CA ARG A 255 -4.10 -32.85 20.97
C ARG A 255 -3.76 -33.47 22.33
N ASP A 256 -3.87 -32.70 23.42
CA ASP A 256 -3.70 -33.21 24.79
C ASP A 256 -4.79 -34.25 25.14
N ARG A 257 -6.06 -33.99 24.78
CA ARG A 257 -7.15 -34.98 24.95
C ARG A 257 -6.97 -36.24 24.10
N GLY A 258 -6.49 -36.11 22.87
CA GLY A 258 -6.19 -37.25 21.99
C GLY A 258 -5.03 -38.11 22.51
N GLY A 259 -4.02 -37.49 23.12
CA GLY A 259 -2.89 -38.19 23.75
C GLY A 259 -3.31 -38.97 25.02
N ARG A 260 -4.17 -38.37 25.86
CA ARG A 260 -4.67 -39.05 27.07
C ARG A 260 -5.66 -40.18 26.78
N GLY A 261 -6.41 -40.10 25.68
CA GLY A 261 -7.35 -41.15 25.26
C GLY A 261 -6.68 -42.44 24.76
N LEU A 262 -5.45 -42.35 24.24
CA LEU A 262 -4.66 -43.51 23.82
C LEU A 262 -3.93 -44.17 25.00
N GLY A 263 -3.38 -43.37 25.93
CA GLY A 263 -2.73 -43.90 27.14
C GLY A 263 -3.66 -44.67 28.07
N ASN A 264 -4.95 -44.30 28.11
CA ASN A 264 -5.93 -44.98 28.98
C ASN A 264 -6.49 -46.28 28.38
N ARG A 265 -6.35 -46.50 27.06
CA ARG A 265 -6.74 -47.77 26.42
C ARG A 265 -5.68 -48.86 26.56
N GLU A 266 -4.41 -48.49 26.73
CA GLU A 266 -3.35 -49.48 27.01
C GLU A 266 -3.32 -49.93 28.48
N GLN A 267 -3.86 -49.15 29.42
CA GLN A 267 -3.93 -49.54 30.84
C GLN A 267 -5.16 -50.37 31.22
N GLY A 268 -6.23 -50.36 30.42
CA GLY A 268 -7.43 -51.18 30.67
C GLY A 268 -7.33 -52.65 30.25
N GLY A 269 -6.22 -53.08 29.65
CA GLY A 269 -6.04 -54.43 29.10
C GLY A 269 -5.19 -55.40 29.94
N ARG A 270 -4.58 -54.96 31.05
CA ARG A 270 -3.83 -55.86 31.94
C ARG A 270 -4.76 -56.44 33.01
N ALA A 271 -5.56 -57.42 32.58
CA ALA A 271 -6.23 -58.34 33.48
C ALA A 271 -5.18 -59.01 34.39
N GLN A 272 -5.49 -58.96 35.67
CA GLN A 272 -4.70 -59.37 36.81
C GLN A 272 -4.64 -60.91 36.87
N PRO A 273 -3.48 -61.57 36.92
CA PRO A 273 -3.42 -62.99 37.21
C PRO A 273 -3.55 -63.17 38.73
N ASN A 274 -4.58 -63.92 39.14
CA ASN A 274 -4.83 -64.34 40.51
C ASN A 274 -3.57 -64.98 41.13
N ARG A 275 -3.13 -64.44 42.27
CA ARG A 275 -2.40 -65.20 43.28
C ARG A 275 -3.33 -65.39 44.46
N GLU A 276 -3.89 -66.58 44.54
CA GLU A 276 -4.39 -67.13 45.79
C GLU A 276 -3.18 -67.73 46.52
N GLU A 277 -2.72 -67.02 47.56
CA GLU A 277 -1.89 -67.55 48.63
C GLU A 277 -2.79 -67.75 49.86
N GLY A 278 -2.60 -68.85 50.59
CA GLY A 278 -3.17 -69.07 51.93
C GLY A 278 -3.81 -70.46 52.07
N GLU A 279 -3.07 -71.52 52.40
CA GLU A 279 -2.65 -71.91 53.76
C GLU A 279 -3.65 -72.89 54.41
N GLY A 280 -3.19 -74.11 54.72
CA GLY A 280 -4.03 -75.15 55.32
C GLY A 280 -3.37 -76.51 55.55
N ARG A 281 -2.48 -76.56 56.56
CA ARG A 281 -1.99 -77.72 57.36
C ARG A 281 -0.86 -78.59 56.80
#